data_AF-A0A937BLL4-F1
#
_entry.id   AF-A0A937BLL4-F1
#
_cell.length_a   1.000
_cell.length_b   1.000
_cell.length_c   1.000
_cell.angle_alpha   90.00
_cell.angle_beta   90.00
_cell.angle_gamma   90.00
#
_symmetry.space_group_name_H-M   'P 1'
#
loop_
_entity.id
_entity.type
_entity.pdbx_description
1 polymer ?
#
loop_
_entity_poly.entity_id
_entity_poly.type
_entity_poly.pdbx_seq_one_letter_code
_entity_poly.pdbx_strand_id
1 'polypeptide(L)'
;MFAAHTKFPKSSEVVRRWHLVDADGVSLGRLAALSAGLLRGKGKTTFSSHVDQGDGVVVVNASKVVLTGDKKVQKMDFRASGFRGGQTLTPYGRLLEQKPERAVELAVSGMLPKNRLRSRFMRRLKVFRAGDGAVHYPTAVAVDTKNPKIKSGGPYVLAAVK
;
A
#
# COMPACT_ATOMS: atom_id res chain seq x y z
N MET A 1 42.20 -6.12 10.95
CA MET A 1 40.97 -6.90 11.20
C MET A 1 39.88 -5.93 11.65
N PHE A 2 38.74 -5.85 10.95
CA PHE A 2 37.63 -5.01 11.38
C PHE A 2 36.84 -5.73 12.48
N ALA A 3 36.82 -5.16 13.69
CA ALA A 3 36.20 -5.75 14.88
C ALA A 3 34.66 -5.67 14.89
N ALA A 4 34.05 -4.92 13.96
CA ALA A 4 32.61 -4.80 13.82
C ALA A 4 32.21 -4.93 12.35
N HIS A 5 31.21 -5.77 12.08
CA HIS A 5 30.65 -6.00 10.75
C HIS A 5 29.16 -5.61 10.73
N THR A 6 28.70 -5.07 9.61
CA THR A 6 27.28 -4.73 9.41
C THR A 6 26.45 -6.00 9.48
N LYS A 7 25.46 -6.04 10.38
CA LYS A 7 24.58 -7.20 10.54
C LYS A 7 23.59 -7.26 9.38
N PHE A 8 23.64 -8.34 8.61
CA PHE A 8 22.67 -8.61 7.55
C PHE A 8 21.55 -9.51 8.08
N PRO A 9 20.26 -9.14 7.89
CA PRO A 9 19.15 -9.95 8.33
C PRO A 9 19.01 -11.22 7.48
N LYS A 10 18.74 -12.34 8.13
CA LYS A 10 18.36 -13.59 7.44
C LYS A 10 16.87 -13.55 7.11
N SER A 11 16.48 -14.19 6.00
CA SER A 11 15.07 -14.24 5.58
C SER A 11 14.16 -14.99 6.56
N SER A 12 14.72 -15.95 7.32
CA SER A 12 14.01 -16.76 8.32
C SER A 12 13.65 -15.99 9.60
N GLU A 13 14.40 -14.94 9.93
CA GLU A 13 14.22 -14.16 11.17
C GLU A 13 13.26 -12.97 10.97
N VAL A 14 12.65 -12.85 9.79
CA VAL A 14 11.78 -11.73 9.44
C VAL A 14 10.41 -11.88 10.10
N VAL A 15 10.21 -11.15 11.21
CA VAL A 15 8.89 -10.96 11.81
C VAL A 15 8.13 -9.87 11.04
N ARG A 16 6.95 -10.21 10.54
CA ARG A 16 6.07 -9.30 9.80
C ARG A 16 4.83 -9.00 10.63
N ARG A 17 4.45 -7.73 10.66
CA ARG A 17 3.17 -7.27 11.21
C ARG A 17 2.26 -6.89 10.06
N TRP A 18 0.96 -6.86 10.32
CA TRP A 18 -0.01 -6.29 9.41
C TRP A 18 -0.37 -4.88 9.88
N HIS A 19 -0.57 -3.97 8.95
CA HIS A 19 -1.00 -2.60 9.23
C HIS A 19 -2.33 -2.32 8.53
N LEU A 20 -3.27 -1.72 9.26
CA LEU A 20 -4.54 -1.27 8.70
C LEU A 20 -4.45 0.23 8.41
N VAL A 21 -4.83 0.63 7.21
CA VAL A 21 -4.75 2.02 6.76
C VAL A 21 -6.10 2.44 6.19
N ASP A 22 -6.71 3.45 6.80
CA ASP A 22 -7.94 4.04 6.30
C ASP A 22 -7.65 5.09 5.23
N ALA A 23 -8.23 4.92 4.04
CA ALA A 23 -8.08 5.83 2.91
C ALA A 23 -9.08 6.99 2.90
N ASP A 24 -10.04 7.03 3.82
CA ASP A 24 -11.09 8.06 3.85
C ASP A 24 -10.51 9.47 4.03
N GLY A 25 -10.79 10.36 3.08
CA GLY A 25 -10.32 11.75 3.10
C GLY A 25 -8.81 11.94 2.89
N VAL A 26 -8.08 10.89 2.52
CA VAL A 26 -6.61 10.94 2.32
C VAL A 26 -6.28 11.12 0.85
N SER A 27 -5.25 11.92 0.54
CA SER A 27 -4.78 12.04 -0.83
C SER A 27 -4.09 10.76 -1.33
N LEU A 28 -4.42 10.33 -2.55
CA LEU A 28 -3.92 9.08 -3.13
C LEU A 28 -2.38 8.94 -3.05
N GLY A 29 -1.66 10.03 -3.33
CA GLY A 29 -0.20 10.05 -3.29
C GLY A 29 0.37 9.87 -1.88
N ARG A 30 -0.23 10.52 -0.86
CA ARG A 30 0.24 10.41 0.52
C ARG A 30 -0.05 9.01 1.09
N LEU A 31 -1.23 8.47 0.80
CA LEU A 31 -1.58 7.08 1.11
C LEU A 31 -0.57 6.11 0.51
N ALA A 32 -0.27 6.27 -0.79
CA ALA A 32 0.66 5.39 -1.49
C ALA A 32 2.09 5.44 -0.92
N ALA A 33 2.57 6.64 -0.56
CA ALA A 33 3.91 6.82 0.02
C ALA A 33 4.04 6.13 1.39
N LEU A 34 3.03 6.27 2.25
CA LEU A 34 3.00 5.61 3.56
C LEU A 34 2.96 4.08 3.41
N SER A 35 2.04 3.56 2.60
CA SER A 35 1.91 2.14 2.34
C SER A 35 3.18 1.54 1.74
N ALA A 36 3.81 2.22 0.77
CA ALA A 36 5.08 1.77 0.19
C ALA A 36 6.22 1.74 1.22
N GLY A 37 6.29 2.72 2.13
CA GLY A 37 7.28 2.74 3.22
C GLY A 37 7.16 1.55 4.17
N LEU A 38 5.91 1.19 4.53
CA LEU A 38 5.61 0.02 5.37
C LEU A 38 5.91 -1.31 4.65
N LEU A 39 5.48 -1.43 3.39
CA LEU A 39 5.74 -2.60 2.54
C LEU A 39 7.23 -2.82 2.28
N ARG A 40 8.03 -1.74 2.27
CA ARG A 40 9.48 -1.81 2.14
C ARG A 40 10.19 -2.10 3.47
N GLY A 41 9.57 -1.75 4.59
CA GLY A 41 10.14 -1.91 5.92
C GLY A 41 11.15 -0.83 6.32
N LYS A 42 11.10 0.36 5.69
CA LYS A 42 12.05 1.46 5.95
C LYS A 42 12.02 1.95 7.42
N GLY A 43 10.92 1.72 8.13
CA GLY A 43 10.78 2.04 9.56
C GLY A 43 11.39 1.01 10.52
N LYS A 44 11.94 -0.11 10.04
CA LYS A 44 12.59 -1.12 10.90
C LYS A 44 14.09 -0.85 11.00
N THR A 45 14.66 -0.97 12.20
CA THR A 45 16.10 -0.81 12.45
C THR A 45 16.94 -1.88 11.75
N THR A 46 16.34 -3.03 11.44
CA THR A 46 16.99 -4.15 10.74
C THR A 46 16.98 -3.99 9.22
N PHE A 47 16.64 -2.81 8.66
CA PHE A 47 16.43 -2.60 7.23
C PHE A 47 17.63 -3.02 6.36
N SER A 48 17.40 -4.00 5.47
CA SER A 48 18.31 -4.34 4.37
C SER A 48 17.62 -4.21 3.01
N SER A 49 18.34 -3.68 2.03
CA SER A 49 17.82 -3.43 0.68
C SER A 49 17.59 -4.69 -0.14
N HIS A 50 18.31 -5.77 0.16
CA HIS A 50 18.27 -7.03 -0.61
C HIS A 50 17.32 -8.07 -0.01
N VAL A 51 16.85 -7.89 1.24
CA VAL A 51 15.94 -8.80 1.93
C VAL A 51 14.53 -8.22 1.99
N ASP A 52 13.53 -9.07 1.76
CA ASP A 52 12.14 -8.71 1.93
C ASP A 52 11.68 -8.83 3.40
N GLN A 53 11.79 -7.71 4.11
CA GLN A 53 11.47 -7.60 5.54
C GLN A 53 10.34 -6.62 5.89
N GLY A 54 9.69 -6.06 4.88
CA GLY A 54 8.57 -5.16 5.08
C GLY A 54 7.35 -5.84 5.72
N ASP A 55 6.47 -5.00 6.24
CA ASP A 55 5.21 -5.43 6.84
C ASP A 55 4.12 -5.55 5.78
N GLY A 56 3.01 -6.21 6.12
CA GLY A 56 1.81 -6.25 5.30
C GLY A 56 0.97 -5.00 5.49
N VAL A 57 0.27 -4.55 4.44
CA VAL A 57 -0.57 -3.35 4.48
C VAL A 57 -1.94 -3.69 3.93
N VAL A 58 -2.96 -3.37 4.72
CA VAL A 58 -4.37 -3.48 4.37
C VAL A 58 -4.92 -2.07 4.26
N VAL A 59 -5.37 -1.69 3.07
CA VAL A 59 -6.03 -0.42 2.81
C VAL A 59 -7.54 -0.65 2.77
N VAL A 60 -8.29 0.08 3.58
CA VAL A 60 -9.76 0.08 3.58
C VAL A 60 -10.30 1.39 3.03
N ASN A 61 -11.57 1.39 2.62
CA ASN A 61 -12.26 2.56 2.06
C ASN A 61 -11.58 3.16 0.82
N ALA A 62 -10.99 2.32 -0.04
CA ALA A 62 -10.23 2.81 -1.21
C ALA A 62 -11.03 3.70 -2.17
N SER A 63 -12.37 3.55 -2.22
CA SER A 63 -13.26 4.39 -3.04
C SER A 63 -13.37 5.84 -2.56
N LYS A 64 -13.05 6.11 -1.28
CA LYS A 64 -13.13 7.45 -0.68
C LYS A 64 -11.82 8.23 -0.74
N VAL A 65 -10.82 7.70 -1.47
CA VAL A 65 -9.53 8.37 -1.62
C VAL A 65 -9.69 9.68 -2.38
N VAL A 66 -8.98 10.72 -1.93
CA VAL A 66 -9.09 12.06 -2.50
C VAL A 66 -8.07 12.26 -3.62
N LEU A 67 -8.57 12.72 -4.77
CA LEU A 67 -7.77 13.32 -5.83
C LEU A 67 -7.96 14.83 -5.78
N THR A 68 -6.87 15.56 -5.60
CA THR A 68 -6.84 17.03 -5.51
C THR A 68 -6.87 17.68 -6.91
N GLY A 69 -7.61 18.77 -7.08
CA GLY A 69 -7.70 19.52 -8.34
C GLY A 69 -8.31 18.71 -9.48
N ASP A 70 -7.94 19.02 -10.71
CA ASP A 70 -8.52 18.40 -11.93
C ASP A 70 -7.93 17.02 -12.27
N LYS A 71 -7.20 16.40 -11.33
CA LYS A 71 -6.53 15.11 -11.51
C LYS A 71 -7.51 13.97 -11.80
N LYS A 72 -8.80 14.11 -11.44
CA LYS A 72 -9.83 13.13 -11.81
C LYS A 72 -9.99 13.01 -13.33
N VAL A 73 -9.81 14.10 -14.05
CA VAL A 73 -10.00 14.18 -15.51
C VAL A 73 -8.66 14.12 -16.23
N GLN A 74 -7.66 14.88 -15.77
CA GLN A 74 -6.38 15.00 -16.47
C GLN A 74 -5.51 13.75 -16.33
N LYS A 75 -5.59 13.04 -15.20
CA LYS A 75 -4.77 11.85 -14.98
C LYS A 75 -5.41 10.64 -15.67
N MET A 76 -4.68 10.06 -16.60
CA MET A 76 -5.10 8.87 -17.35
C MET A 76 -4.32 7.64 -16.88
N ASP A 77 -5.01 6.52 -16.67
CA ASP A 77 -4.41 5.19 -16.65
C ASP A 77 -4.22 4.74 -18.10
N PHE A 78 -2.96 4.54 -18.50
CA PHE A 78 -2.59 4.07 -19.83
C PHE A 78 -2.25 2.59 -19.79
N ARG A 79 -2.91 1.82 -20.65
CA ARG A 79 -2.61 0.41 -20.89
C ARG A 79 -2.47 0.18 -22.38
N ALA A 80 -1.37 -0.44 -22.80
CA ALA A 80 -1.19 -0.92 -24.16
C ALA A 80 -1.32 -2.45 -24.20
N SER A 81 -2.07 -2.98 -25.17
CA SER A 81 -2.18 -4.43 -25.39
C SER A 81 -0.99 -5.01 -26.17
N GLY A 82 -0.22 -4.17 -26.86
CA GLY A 82 0.89 -4.57 -27.74
C GLY A 82 0.51 -4.64 -29.23
N PHE A 83 -0.79 -4.60 -29.56
CA PHE A 83 -1.25 -4.47 -30.95
C PHE A 83 -1.31 -3.00 -31.39
N ARG A 84 -1.15 -2.73 -32.69
CA ARG A 84 -1.31 -1.38 -33.26
C ARG A 84 -2.72 -0.87 -32.98
N GLY A 85 -2.84 0.32 -32.38
CA GLY A 85 -4.12 0.90 -31.96
C GLY A 85 -4.72 0.32 -30.68
N GLY A 86 -4.07 -0.66 -30.03
CA GLY A 86 -4.55 -1.33 -28.83
C GLY A 86 -4.29 -0.57 -27.52
N GLN A 87 -4.36 0.76 -27.56
CA GLN A 87 -4.17 1.62 -26.40
C GLN A 87 -5.50 1.92 -25.72
N THR A 88 -5.55 1.76 -24.40
CA THR A 88 -6.70 2.11 -23.56
C THR A 88 -6.28 3.20 -22.61
N LEU A 89 -6.99 4.33 -22.67
CA LEU A 89 -6.84 5.46 -21.76
C LEU A 89 -8.10 5.54 -20.91
N THR A 90 -7.96 5.41 -19.59
CA THR A 90 -9.09 5.54 -18.66
C THR A 90 -8.81 6.70 -17.69
N PRO A 91 -9.70 7.70 -17.59
CA PRO A 91 -9.51 8.77 -16.61
C PRO A 91 -9.60 8.22 -15.19
N TYR A 92 -8.79 8.75 -14.29
CA TYR A 92 -8.71 8.28 -12.91
C TYR A 92 -10.05 8.43 -12.15
N GLY A 93 -10.90 9.39 -12.54
CA GLY A 93 -12.27 9.50 -12.02
C GLY A 93 -13.07 8.23 -12.28
N ARG A 94 -13.16 7.78 -13.54
CA ARG A 94 -13.83 6.51 -13.88
C ARG A 94 -13.14 5.30 -13.27
N LEU A 95 -11.81 5.31 -13.19
CA LEU A 95 -11.06 4.22 -12.57
C LEU A 95 -11.44 4.04 -11.10
N LEU A 96 -11.60 5.14 -10.34
CA LEU A 96 -12.01 5.09 -8.94
C LEU A 96 -13.45 4.60 -8.75
N GLU A 97 -14.35 4.93 -9.68
CA GLU A 97 -15.74 4.46 -9.63
C GLU A 97 -15.84 2.95 -9.91
N GLN A 98 -15.12 2.48 -10.94
CA GLN A 98 -15.18 1.10 -11.40
C GLN A 98 -14.33 0.17 -10.53
N LYS A 99 -13.06 0.52 -10.31
CA LYS A 99 -12.02 -0.32 -9.68
C LYS A 99 -11.10 0.52 -8.79
N PRO A 100 -11.59 1.02 -7.64
CA PRO A 100 -10.79 1.85 -6.74
C PRO A 100 -9.54 1.14 -6.21
N GLU A 101 -9.58 -0.19 -6.10
CA GLU A 101 -8.45 -1.03 -5.69
C GLU A 101 -7.28 -0.85 -6.64
N ARG A 102 -7.57 -0.91 -7.95
CA ARG A 102 -6.56 -0.76 -9.00
C ARG A 102 -5.91 0.62 -8.96
N ALA A 103 -6.67 1.68 -8.67
CA ALA A 103 -6.11 3.03 -8.57
C ALA A 103 -5.08 3.14 -7.43
N VAL A 104 -5.38 2.55 -6.27
CA VAL A 104 -4.47 2.50 -5.12
C VAL A 104 -3.28 1.59 -5.39
N GLU A 105 -3.52 0.39 -5.94
CA GLU A 105 -2.47 -0.55 -6.29
C GLU A 105 -1.46 0.07 -7.27
N LEU A 106 -1.92 0.73 -8.34
CA LEU A 106 -1.05 1.40 -9.30
C LEU A 106 -0.21 2.49 -8.63
N ALA A 107 -0.82 3.28 -7.74
CA ALA A 107 -0.11 4.33 -7.02
C ALA A 107 0.98 3.76 -6.10
N VAL A 108 0.68 2.73 -5.30
CA VAL A 108 1.64 2.06 -4.42
C VAL A 108 2.74 1.37 -5.23
N SER A 109 2.35 0.70 -6.30
CA SER A 109 3.22 -0.05 -7.20
C SER A 109 4.25 0.83 -7.90
N GLY A 110 3.90 2.10 -8.18
CA GLY A 110 4.82 3.11 -8.70
C GLY A 110 5.85 3.62 -7.69
N MET A 111 5.55 3.52 -6.38
CA MET A 111 6.44 3.94 -5.29
C MET A 111 7.44 2.84 -4.86
N LEU A 112 7.29 1.62 -5.37
CA LEU A 112 8.16 0.49 -5.07
C LEU A 112 9.32 0.37 -6.07
N PRO A 113 10.49 -0.15 -5.64
CA PRO A 113 11.62 -0.36 -6.55
C PRO A 113 11.25 -1.36 -7.65
N LYS A 114 11.64 -1.07 -8.90
CA LYS A 114 11.35 -1.92 -10.06
C LYS A 114 12.31 -3.12 -10.13
N ASN A 115 12.18 -4.06 -9.20
CA ASN A 115 13.00 -5.26 -9.10
C ASN A 115 12.16 -6.52 -8.83
N ARG A 116 12.82 -7.68 -8.70
CA ARG A 116 12.16 -8.98 -8.42
C ARG A 116 11.45 -9.02 -7.05
N LEU A 117 11.82 -8.16 -6.10
CA LEU A 117 11.18 -8.07 -4.80
C LEU A 117 9.83 -7.34 -4.86
N ARG A 118 9.60 -6.50 -5.89
CA ARG A 118 8.36 -5.74 -6.06
C ARG A 118 7.12 -6.62 -6.04
N SER A 119 7.15 -7.76 -6.73
CA SER A 119 6.02 -8.70 -6.73
C SER A 119 5.75 -9.27 -5.34
N ARG A 120 6.78 -9.49 -4.53
CA ARG A 120 6.65 -9.95 -3.14
C ARG A 120 6.00 -8.88 -2.27
N PHE A 121 6.43 -7.63 -2.41
CA PHE A 121 5.83 -6.49 -1.71
C PHE A 121 4.36 -6.32 -2.10
N MET A 122 4.04 -6.34 -3.39
CA MET A 122 2.66 -6.17 -3.88
C MET A 122 1.73 -7.29 -3.43
N ARG A 123 2.20 -8.54 -3.29
CA ARG A 123 1.38 -9.65 -2.76
C ARG A 123 0.88 -9.42 -1.32
N ARG A 124 1.58 -8.58 -0.56
CA ARG A 124 1.22 -8.22 0.83
C ARG A 124 0.40 -6.95 0.94
N LEU A 125 0.19 -6.23 -0.16
CA LEU A 125 -0.78 -5.15 -0.21
C LEU A 125 -2.16 -5.78 -0.43
N LYS A 126 -3.11 -5.45 0.44
CA LYS A 126 -4.51 -5.80 0.30
C LYS A 126 -5.31 -4.51 0.27
N VAL A 127 -6.15 -4.34 -0.73
CA VAL A 127 -6.96 -3.12 -0.90
C VAL A 127 -8.41 -3.53 -0.99
N PHE A 128 -9.24 -2.90 -0.18
CA PHE A 128 -10.68 -3.14 -0.13
C PHE A 128 -11.46 -1.87 -0.46
N ARG A 129 -12.51 -2.03 -1.25
CA ARG A 129 -13.51 -0.99 -1.49
C ARG A 129 -14.25 -0.65 -0.20
N ALA A 130 -14.81 0.56 -0.10
CA ALA A 130 -15.74 0.85 0.97
C ALA A 130 -16.98 -0.06 0.85
N GLY A 131 -17.28 -0.82 1.90
CA GLY A 131 -18.44 -1.71 1.98
C GLY A 131 -18.17 -3.18 1.62
N ASP A 132 -17.00 -3.51 1.04
CA ASP A 132 -16.63 -4.91 0.84
C ASP A 132 -16.18 -5.52 2.19
N GLY A 133 -16.88 -6.57 2.58
CA GLY A 133 -16.98 -7.09 3.94
C GLY A 133 -15.66 -7.46 4.63
N ALA A 134 -15.75 -7.43 5.96
CA ALA A 134 -14.71 -7.63 6.95
C ALA A 134 -13.74 -8.80 6.66
N VAL A 135 -12.48 -8.48 6.42
CA VAL A 135 -11.40 -9.45 6.54
C VAL A 135 -10.77 -9.30 7.93
N HIS A 136 -10.95 -10.32 8.76
CA HIS A 136 -10.36 -10.39 10.09
C HIS A 136 -8.84 -10.53 9.99
N TYR A 137 -8.11 -9.47 10.37
CA TYR A 137 -6.66 -9.52 10.55
C TYR A 137 -6.35 -9.35 12.04
N PRO A 138 -6.15 -10.45 12.81
CA PRO A 138 -6.12 -10.45 14.28
C PRO A 138 -4.98 -9.65 14.92
N THR A 139 -4.02 -9.14 14.13
CA THR A 139 -2.84 -8.39 14.63
C THR A 139 -2.55 -7.15 13.77
N ALA A 140 -3.56 -6.59 13.11
CA ALA A 140 -3.36 -5.37 12.34
C ALA A 140 -3.23 -4.16 13.27
N VAL A 141 -2.16 -3.37 13.16
CA VAL A 141 -2.01 -2.08 13.85
C VAL A 141 -2.52 -0.99 12.90
N ALA A 142 -3.49 -0.18 13.31
CA ALA A 142 -3.92 0.95 12.48
C ALA A 142 -2.90 2.07 12.51
N VAL A 143 -2.67 2.61 11.31
CA VAL A 143 -1.72 3.70 11.08
C VAL A 143 -2.52 4.93 10.69
N ASP A 144 -2.37 6.00 11.48
CA ASP A 144 -2.97 7.29 11.17
C ASP A 144 -2.35 7.88 9.89
N THR A 145 -3.18 8.15 8.90
CA THR A 145 -2.75 8.72 7.61
C THR A 145 -2.49 10.22 7.66
N LYS A 146 -2.97 10.91 8.71
CA LYS A 146 -2.83 12.37 8.92
C LYS A 146 -1.57 12.76 9.72
N ASN A 147 -1.02 11.84 10.52
CA ASN A 147 0.26 12.01 11.22
C ASN A 147 0.97 10.65 11.23
N PRO A 148 2.13 10.47 10.59
CA PRO A 148 2.80 9.17 10.44
C PRO A 148 3.43 8.62 11.73
N LYS A 149 2.94 9.04 12.91
CA LYS A 149 3.30 8.44 14.19
C LYS A 149 2.46 7.18 14.39
N ILE A 150 3.13 6.07 14.68
CA ILE A 150 2.50 4.80 15.04
C ILE A 150 1.83 5.00 16.40
N LYS A 151 0.49 5.09 16.45
CA LYS A 151 -0.22 4.97 17.73
C LYS A 151 -0.23 3.50 18.11
N SER A 152 0.16 3.19 19.36
CA SER A 152 -0.02 1.87 19.96
C SER A 152 -1.52 1.63 20.20
N GLY A 153 -2.27 1.38 19.13
CA GLY A 153 -3.62 0.83 19.22
C GLY A 153 -3.52 -0.68 19.35
N GLY A 154 -4.19 -1.24 20.36
CA GLY A 154 -4.38 -2.68 20.53
C GLY A 154 -5.08 -3.33 19.32
N PRO A 155 -5.42 -4.63 19.39
CA PRO A 155 -5.98 -5.36 18.25
C PRO A 155 -7.21 -4.62 17.70
N TYR A 156 -7.12 -4.15 16.45
CA TYR A 156 -8.24 -3.45 15.82
C TYR A 156 -9.33 -4.47 15.49
N VAL A 157 -10.41 -4.43 16.26
CA VAL A 157 -11.68 -5.09 15.93
C VAL A 157 -12.38 -4.20 14.89
N LEU A 158 -12.66 -4.75 13.71
CA LEU A 158 -13.58 -4.13 12.76
C LEU A 158 -14.95 -4.06 13.44
N ALA A 159 -15.42 -2.86 13.76
CA ALA A 159 -16.73 -2.69 14.37
C ALA A 159 -17.80 -3.30 13.46
N ALA A 160 -18.58 -4.23 14.01
CA ALA A 160 -19.81 -4.71 13.41
C ALA A 160 -20.74 -3.51 13.20
N VAL A 161 -21.28 -3.36 11.98
CA VAL A 161 -22.42 -2.49 11.73
C VAL A 161 -23.53 -3.37 11.19
N LYS A 162 -24.64 -3.33 11.92
CA LYS A 162 -25.87 -4.10 11.77
C LYS A 162 -26.71 -3.55 10.61
#